data_AF-E5Y6B1-F1
#
_entry.id   AF-E5Y6B1-F1
#
_cell.length_a   1.000
_cell.length_b   1.000
_cell.length_c   1.000
_cell.angle_alpha   90.00
_cell.angle_beta   90.00
_cell.angle_gamma   90.00
#
_symmetry.space_group_name_H-M   'P 1'
#
loop_
_entity.id
_entity.type
_entity.pdbx_description
1 polymer ?
#
loop_
_entity_poly.entity_id
_entity_poly.type
_entity_poly.pdbx_seq_one_letter_code
_entity_poly.pdbx_strand_id
1 'polypeptide(L)'
;MLLFDDGKKLEKAVGEEAAKTIVEVLERFDESQRSASASKGDLRETELRLMKEIDGVRLEIQKAKAETIKWVAGIITAQTVAIIAAIIALMK
;
A
#
# COMPACT_ATOMS: atom_id res chain seq x y z
N MET A 1 -16.72 32.91 9.11
CA MET A 1 -16.92 34.38 9.14
C MET A 1 -16.25 35.08 7.94
N LEU A 2 -15.12 34.58 7.42
CA LEU A 2 -14.40 35.19 6.27
C LEU A 2 -15.11 35.06 4.90
N LEU A 3 -15.79 33.94 4.63
CA LEU A 3 -16.50 33.70 3.36
C LEU A 3 -17.64 34.70 3.06
N PHE A 4 -18.34 35.18 4.10
CA PHE A 4 -19.44 36.13 3.93
C PHE A 4 -18.97 37.54 3.53
N ASP A 5 -17.74 37.90 3.91
CA ASP A 5 -17.17 39.21 3.59
C ASP A 5 -16.65 39.26 2.15
N ASP A 6 -16.07 38.16 1.68
CA ASP A 6 -15.59 38.06 0.30
C ASP A 6 -16.73 37.86 -0.70
N GLY A 7 -17.78 37.12 -0.33
CA GLY A 7 -19.00 36.98 -1.14
C GLY A 7 -19.69 38.32 -1.40
N LYS A 8 -19.81 39.19 -0.37
CA LYS A 8 -20.38 40.53 -0.52
C LYS A 8 -19.51 41.47 -1.37
N LYS A 9 -18.19 41.32 -1.33
CA LYS A 9 -17.27 42.09 -2.21
C LYS A 9 -17.41 41.66 -3.66
N LEU A 10 -17.56 40.35 -3.90
CA LEU A 10 -17.84 39.78 -5.22
C LEU A 10 -19.18 40.29 -5.77
N GLU A 11 -20.23 40.24 -4.97
CA GLU A 11 -21.57 40.74 -5.32
C GLU A 11 -21.54 42.21 -5.77
N LYS A 12 -20.76 43.05 -5.08
CA LYS A 12 -20.56 44.46 -5.44
C LYS A 12 -19.76 44.67 -6.74
N ALA A 13 -18.85 43.75 -7.08
CA ALA A 13 -17.93 43.90 -8.20
C ALA A 13 -18.47 43.34 -9.51
N VAL A 14 -19.22 42.24 -9.46
CA VAL A 14 -19.71 41.53 -10.66
C VAL A 14 -21.23 41.47 -10.78
N GLY A 15 -21.96 41.96 -9.77
CA GLY A 15 -23.42 41.85 -9.70
C GLY A 15 -23.88 40.55 -9.04
N GLU A 16 -25.10 40.57 -8.50
CA GLU A 16 -25.65 39.51 -7.64
C GLU A 16 -25.76 38.15 -8.34
N GLU A 17 -26.25 38.15 -9.58
CA GLU A 17 -26.50 36.92 -10.34
C GLU A 17 -25.19 36.24 -10.80
N ALA A 18 -24.21 37.04 -11.22
CA ALA A 18 -22.88 36.55 -11.57
C ALA A 18 -22.12 36.06 -10.33
N ALA A 19 -22.19 36.79 -9.21
CA ALA A 19 -21.55 36.39 -7.96
C ALA A 19 -22.11 35.06 -7.44
N LYS A 20 -23.44 34.88 -7.46
CA LYS A 20 -24.08 33.63 -7.05
C LYS A 20 -23.64 32.44 -7.90
N THR A 21 -23.56 32.63 -9.22
CA THR A 21 -23.10 31.58 -10.15
C THR A 21 -21.64 31.19 -9.87
N ILE A 22 -20.77 32.15 -9.60
CA ILE A 22 -19.35 31.89 -9.28
C ILE A 22 -19.23 31.11 -7.96
N VAL A 23 -20.00 31.49 -6.93
CA VAL A 23 -19.99 30.78 -5.64
C VAL A 23 -20.47 29.34 -5.81
N GLU A 24 -21.56 29.10 -6.53
CA GLU A 24 -22.05 27.74 -6.78
C GLU A 24 -21.03 26.88 -7.53
N VAL A 25 -20.31 27.44 -8.52
CA VAL A 25 -19.25 26.71 -9.24
C VAL A 25 -18.07 26.40 -8.33
N LEU A 26 -17.66 27.33 -7.47
CA LEU A 26 -16.58 27.11 -6.52
C LEU A 26 -16.94 26.07 -5.46
N GLU A 27 -18.16 26.10 -4.93
CA GLU A 27 -18.64 25.09 -3.98
C GLU A 27 -18.68 23.70 -4.62
N ARG A 28 -19.22 23.59 -5.85
CA ARG A 28 -19.21 22.32 -6.61
C ARG A 28 -17.79 21.82 -6.88
N PHE A 29 -16.86 22.73 -7.17
CA PHE A 29 -15.46 22.37 -7.42
C PHE A 29 -14.75 21.92 -6.14
N ASP A 30 -14.95 22.60 -5.01
CA ASP A 30 -14.39 22.20 -3.71
C ASP A 30 -14.94 20.83 -3.28
N GLU A 31 -16.24 20.63 -3.42
CA GLU A 31 -16.90 19.36 -3.09
C GLU A 31 -16.44 18.22 -4.02
N SER A 32 -16.24 18.50 -5.31
CA SER A 32 -15.65 17.55 -6.26
C SER A 32 -14.19 17.23 -5.95
N GLN A 33 -13.38 18.21 -5.55
CA GLN A 33 -11.98 17.99 -5.16
C GLN A 33 -11.88 17.20 -3.86
N ARG A 34 -12.74 17.50 -2.89
CA ARG A 34 -12.77 16.84 -1.59
C ARG A 34 -13.27 15.40 -1.68
N SER A 35 -14.21 15.12 -2.59
CA SER A 35 -14.66 13.75 -2.86
C SER A 35 -13.67 12.94 -3.71
N ALA A 36 -12.88 13.59 -4.56
CA ALA A 36 -11.86 12.94 -5.38
C ALA A 36 -10.51 12.74 -4.66
N SER A 37 -10.27 13.42 -3.53
CA SER A 37 -9.00 13.36 -2.82
C SER A 37 -9.08 12.49 -1.56
N ALA A 38 -8.07 11.64 -1.38
CA ALA A 38 -7.86 10.94 -0.12
C ALA A 38 -7.36 11.94 0.94
N SER A 39 -7.91 11.87 2.15
CA SER A 39 -7.41 12.67 3.26
C SER A 39 -6.03 12.17 3.71
N LYS A 40 -5.31 13.03 4.44
CA LYS A 40 -4.04 12.62 5.09
C LYS A 40 -4.24 11.42 6.03
N GLY A 41 -5.43 11.28 6.62
CA GLY A 41 -5.80 10.14 7.47
C GLY A 41 -5.90 8.84 6.66
N ASP A 42 -6.62 8.87 5.54
CA ASP A 42 -6.82 7.71 4.65
C ASP A 42 -5.49 7.22 4.07
N LEU A 43 -4.62 8.15 3.69
CA LEU A 43 -3.27 7.86 3.24
C LEU A 43 -2.44 7.23 4.36
N ARG A 44 -2.50 7.77 5.59
CA ARG A 44 -1.76 7.25 6.73
C ARG A 44 -2.21 5.84 7.13
N GLU A 45 -3.52 5.57 7.10
CA GLU A 45 -4.06 4.24 7.33
C GLU A 45 -3.58 3.26 6.26
N THR A 46 -3.62 3.67 4.99
CA THR A 46 -3.12 2.87 3.86
C THR A 46 -1.62 2.57 3.99
N GLU A 47 -0.80 3.56 4.33
CA GLU A 47 0.63 3.38 4.61
C GLU A 47 0.88 2.35 5.71
N LEU A 48 0.15 2.45 6.84
CA LEU A 48 0.30 1.52 7.96
C LEU A 48 -0.12 0.10 7.58
N ARG A 49 -1.21 -0.05 6.82
CA ARG A 49 -1.64 -1.36 6.30
C ARG A 49 -0.59 -1.95 5.36
N LEU A 50 -0.06 -1.15 4.43
CA LEU A 50 0.98 -1.59 3.50
C LEU A 50 2.26 -1.98 4.23
N MET A 51 2.68 -1.24 5.26
CA MET A 51 3.82 -1.62 6.10
C MET A 51 3.62 -2.99 6.75
N LYS A 52 2.43 -3.24 7.30
CA LYS A 52 2.09 -4.54 7.91
C LYS A 52 2.10 -5.67 6.88
N GLU A 53 1.55 -5.45 5.69
CA GLU A 53 1.58 -6.43 4.60
C GLU A 53 3.02 -6.72 4.15
N ILE A 54 3.87 -5.70 4.01
CA ILE A 54 5.29 -5.85 3.69
C ILE A 54 6.01 -6.70 4.73
N ASP A 55 5.78 -6.42 6.02
CA ASP A 55 6.40 -7.21 7.10
C ASP A 55 5.89 -8.65 7.13
N GLY A 56 4.61 -8.86 6.82
CA GLY A 56 4.03 -10.20 6.63
C GLY A 56 4.72 -10.98 5.50
N VAL A 57 4.83 -10.37 4.31
CA VAL A 57 5.50 -10.98 3.15
C VAL A 57 6.98 -11.26 3.45
N ARG A 58 7.68 -10.36 4.15
CA ARG A 58 9.08 -10.59 4.58
C ARG A 58 9.21 -11.81 5.49
N LEU A 59 8.28 -11.99 6.42
CA LEU A 59 8.26 -13.15 7.32
C LEU A 59 8.00 -14.45 6.54
N GLU A 60 7.05 -14.46 5.61
CA GLU A 60 6.76 -15.61 4.76
C GLU A 60 7.97 -16.00 3.90
N ILE A 61 8.67 -15.02 3.34
CA ILE A 61 9.93 -15.26 2.59
C ILE A 61 10.99 -15.91 3.49
N GLN A 62 11.16 -15.45 4.73
CA GLN A 62 12.13 -16.04 5.65
C GLN A 62 11.78 -17.49 5.99
N LYS A 63 10.50 -17.79 6.23
CA LYS A 63 10.03 -19.16 6.48
C LYS A 63 10.27 -20.06 5.28
N ALA A 64 9.87 -19.62 4.09
CA ALA A 64 10.05 -20.38 2.85
C ALA A 64 11.55 -20.67 2.58
N LYS A 65 12.43 -19.69 2.83
CA LYS A 65 13.89 -19.89 2.74
C LYS A 65 14.39 -20.94 3.74
N ALA A 66 13.96 -20.86 4.99
CA ALA A 66 14.36 -21.83 6.03
C ALA A 66 13.87 -23.25 5.71
N GLU A 67 12.62 -23.40 5.27
CA GLU A 67 12.05 -24.67 4.85
C GLU A 67 12.78 -25.26 3.63
N THR A 68 13.09 -24.41 2.64
CA THR A 68 13.87 -24.81 1.46
C THR A 68 15.26 -25.33 1.87
N ILE A 69 15.97 -24.61 2.76
CA ILE A 69 17.27 -25.04 3.27
C ILE A 69 17.17 -26.38 3.98
N LYS A 70 16.15 -26.56 4.84
CA LYS A 70 15.93 -27.81 5.57
C LYS A 70 15.68 -28.98 4.62
N TRP A 71 14.89 -28.77 3.57
CA TRP A 71 14.59 -29.81 2.58
C TRP A 71 15.84 -30.19 1.77
N VAL A 72 16.59 -29.19 1.30
CA VAL A 72 17.86 -29.42 0.58
C VAL A 72 18.87 -30.16 1.46
N ALA A 73 19.00 -29.78 2.74
CA ALA A 73 19.87 -30.49 3.67
C ALA A 73 19.46 -31.96 3.82
N GLY A 74 18.16 -32.25 3.95
CA GLY A 74 17.64 -33.61 4.00
C GLY A 74 17.99 -34.45 2.77
N ILE A 75 17.89 -33.86 1.57
CA ILE A 75 18.29 -34.54 0.33
C ILE A 75 19.78 -34.82 0.31
N ILE A 76 20.61 -33.84 0.65
CA ILE A 76 22.08 -34.00 0.66
C ILE A 76 22.46 -35.12 1.63
N THR A 77 21.87 -35.17 2.82
CA THR A 77 22.12 -36.25 3.79
C THR A 77 21.69 -37.61 3.22
N ALA A 78 20.49 -37.72 2.65
CA ALA A 78 20.00 -38.97 2.07
C ALA A 78 20.87 -39.45 0.90
N GLN A 79 21.25 -38.56 -0.01
CA GLN A 79 22.13 -38.85 -1.13
C GLN A 79 23.52 -39.30 -0.66
N THR A 80 24.07 -38.64 0.37
CA THR A 80 25.38 -39.00 0.92
C THR A 80 25.38 -40.44 1.47
N VAL A 81 24.36 -40.80 2.23
CA VAL A 81 24.19 -42.17 2.77
C VAL A 81 24.04 -43.19 1.63
N ALA A 82 23.23 -42.88 0.61
CA ALA A 82 23.04 -43.76 -0.54
C ALA A 82 24.34 -44.01 -1.32
N ILE A 83 25.14 -42.97 -1.54
CA ILE A 83 26.44 -43.07 -2.22
C ILE A 83 27.41 -43.96 -1.41
N ILE A 84 27.50 -43.77 -0.09
CA ILE A 84 28.36 -44.59 0.78
C ILE A 84 27.94 -46.07 0.70
N ALA A 85 26.64 -46.35 0.78
CA ALA A 85 26.12 -47.70 0.70
C ALA A 85 26.44 -48.36 -0.65
N ALA A 86 26.31 -47.62 -1.76
CA ALA A 86 26.64 -48.11 -3.09
C ALA A 86 28.14 -48.45 -3.23
N ILE A 87 29.03 -47.61 -2.69
CA ILE A 87 30.47 -47.87 -2.71
C ILE A 87 30.81 -49.15 -1.92
N ILE A 88 30.25 -49.32 -0.72
CA ILE A 88 30.46 -50.52 0.10
C ILE A 88 29.98 -51.78 -0.65
N ALA A 89 28.84 -51.69 -1.34
CA ALA A 89 28.30 -52.81 -2.13
C ALA A 89 29.18 -53.18 -3.33
N LEU A 90 29.88 -52.21 -3.95
CA LEU A 90 30.82 -52.46 -5.04
C LEU A 90 32.17 -53.05 -4.59
N MET A 91 32.51 -52.93 -3.30
CA MET A 91 33.76 -53.45 -2.72
C MET A 91 33.64 -54.87 -2.14
N LYS A 92 32.44 -55.44 -2.08
CA LYS A 92 32.17 -56.82 -1.67
C LYS A 92 32.02 -57.71 -2.89
#